data_AF-A0A558H934-F1
#
_entry.id   AF-A0A558H934-F1
#
_cell.length_a   1.000
_cell.length_b   1.000
_cell.length_c   1.000
_cell.angle_alpha   90.00
_cell.angle_beta   90.00
_cell.angle_gamma   90.00
#
_symmetry.space_group_name_H-M   'P 1'
#
loop_
_entity.id
_entity.type
_entity.pdbx_description
1 polymer ?
#
loop_
_entity_poly.entity_id
_entity_poly.type
_entity_poly.pdbx_seq_one_letter_code
_entity_poly.pdbx_strand_id
1 'polypeptide(L)'
;MSTITTPSSTSAAAPQKQRARRRVEPIFYFFLVPSLVLFTLAITIPGIIGIFFSFTNSIGIGDWDFVGLTNYIAIFSDPAILQSYLFTFGFSIVTVIAVNVVAFLLAVGLTSRIRMKSALRTVFVIPMVVSGIIIAYVFNFLFSNSLPSLGAAAGIPWLESSLLANPDLAWVAVVLVTAWQAVPGALLIYIAGLVAVPGDVYEAAEIDGASKFQQLLKITLPLVSGYVVINIILGFKGFLNAYDIIVGLTNGGPGTSTRSIAMTVIAGFNGGDYAYQMANATIFFVVAIVISLVQLSLTRGRNAL
;
A
#
# COMPACT_ATOMS: atom_id res chain seq x y z
N MET A 1 -2.98 69.67 -29.06
CA MET A 1 -3.16 70.38 -27.79
C MET A 1 -4.61 70.22 -27.38
N SER A 2 -5.01 69.70 -26.23
CA SER A 2 -4.28 69.19 -25.07
C SER A 2 -5.25 68.29 -24.29
N THR A 3 -4.82 67.04 -24.11
CA THR A 3 -4.83 66.29 -22.84
C THR A 3 -6.17 66.01 -22.12
N ILE A 4 -6.58 64.74 -22.23
CA ILE A 4 -7.44 64.00 -21.30
C ILE A 4 -6.66 63.80 -19.99
N THR A 5 -7.14 64.34 -18.87
CA THR A 5 -6.62 64.03 -17.54
C THR A 5 -7.58 63.12 -16.80
N THR A 6 -7.26 61.83 -16.78
CA THR A 6 -7.75 60.87 -15.79
C THR A 6 -7.10 61.15 -14.43
N PRO A 7 -7.83 61.20 -13.31
CA PRO A 7 -7.20 61.04 -12.01
C PRO A 7 -6.99 59.55 -11.76
N SER A 8 -5.72 59.14 -11.77
CA SER A 8 -5.24 57.87 -11.25
C SER A 8 -5.55 57.76 -9.76
N SER A 9 -6.58 56.99 -9.39
CA SER A 9 -6.76 56.57 -8.01
C SER A 9 -5.81 55.41 -7.72
N THR A 10 -4.63 55.75 -7.22
CA THR A 10 -3.69 54.82 -6.61
C THR A 10 -4.37 54.23 -5.37
N SER A 11 -5.02 53.07 -5.52
CA SER A 11 -5.54 52.29 -4.41
C SER A 11 -4.33 51.77 -3.61
N ALA A 12 -3.98 52.50 -2.56
CA ALA A 12 -2.98 52.09 -1.60
C ALA A 12 -3.44 50.76 -0.97
N ALA A 13 -2.76 49.67 -1.33
CA ALA A 13 -2.99 48.36 -0.74
C ALA A 13 -2.78 48.45 0.78
N ALA A 14 -3.86 48.25 1.54
CA ALA A 14 -3.82 48.18 2.99
C ALA A 14 -2.87 47.05 3.43
N PRO A 15 -2.07 47.23 4.50
CA PRO A 15 -1.15 46.21 4.97
C PRO A 15 -1.95 44.98 5.44
N GLN A 16 -1.69 43.83 4.81
CA GLN A 16 -2.21 42.53 5.23
C GLN A 16 -1.83 42.30 6.69
N LYS A 17 -2.82 42.38 7.60
CA LYS A 17 -2.65 42.01 9.00
C LYS A 17 -2.08 40.59 9.06
N GLN A 18 -0.86 40.48 9.57
CA GLN A 18 -0.20 39.21 9.88
C GLN A 18 -1.19 38.29 10.59
N ARG A 19 -1.45 37.11 10.01
CA ARG A 19 -2.32 36.07 10.59
C ARG A 19 -1.84 35.80 12.03
N ALA A 20 -2.54 36.35 13.02
CA ALA A 20 -2.32 36.02 14.41
C ALA A 20 -2.48 34.50 14.54
N ARG A 21 -1.43 33.80 15.00
CA ARG A 21 -1.50 32.39 15.35
C ARG A 21 -2.63 32.25 16.39
N ARG A 22 -3.80 31.79 15.96
CA ARG A 22 -4.90 31.44 16.87
C ARG A 22 -4.30 30.46 17.89
N ARG A 23 -4.17 30.90 19.14
CA ARG A 23 -3.85 29.99 20.25
C ARG A 23 -4.98 28.98 20.29
N VAL A 24 -4.66 27.71 20.05
CA VAL A 24 -5.62 26.62 20.16
C VAL A 24 -6.11 26.60 21.60
N GLU A 25 -7.43 26.66 21.80
CA GLU A 25 -7.99 26.69 23.15
C GLU A 25 -7.61 25.40 23.91
N PRO A 26 -7.26 25.48 25.20
CA PRO A 26 -6.83 24.33 26.01
C PRO A 26 -7.81 23.15 25.98
N ILE A 27 -9.11 23.43 25.79
CA ILE A 27 -10.18 22.43 25.71
C ILE A 27 -9.97 21.43 24.57
N PHE A 28 -9.40 21.84 23.43
CA PHE A 28 -9.12 20.95 22.31
C PHE A 28 -8.05 19.90 22.64
N TYR A 29 -7.11 20.21 23.53
CA TYR A 29 -6.12 19.23 23.99
C TYR A 29 -6.76 18.18 24.89
N PHE A 30 -7.76 18.53 25.72
CA PHE A 30 -8.48 17.56 26.53
C PHE A 30 -9.23 16.50 25.71
N PHE A 31 -9.75 16.86 24.53
CA PHE A 31 -10.34 15.89 23.60
C PHE A 31 -9.32 14.94 22.97
N LEU A 32 -8.03 15.32 22.93
CA LEU A 32 -6.95 14.46 22.45
C LEU A 32 -6.43 13.51 23.54
N VAL A 33 -6.60 13.84 24.82
CA VAL A 33 -6.02 13.04 25.91
C VAL A 33 -6.51 11.58 25.89
N PRO A 34 -7.81 11.25 25.79
CA PRO A 34 -8.25 9.86 25.81
C PRO A 34 -7.69 9.03 24.65
N SER A 35 -7.66 9.61 23.43
CA SER A 35 -7.12 8.91 22.26
C SER A 35 -5.61 8.74 22.36
N LEU A 36 -4.88 9.75 22.87
CA LEU A 36 -3.45 9.66 23.10
C LEU A 36 -3.12 8.60 24.17
N VAL A 37 -3.87 8.56 25.28
CA VAL A 37 -3.67 7.57 26.34
C VAL A 37 -3.89 6.16 25.80
N LEU A 38 -5.01 5.91 25.10
CA LEU A 38 -5.28 4.60 24.52
C LEU A 38 -4.23 4.20 23.47
N PHE A 39 -3.83 5.13 22.61
CA PHE A 39 -2.76 4.89 21.62
C PHE A 39 -1.43 4.55 22.30
N THR A 40 -1.04 5.30 23.32
CA THR A 40 0.21 5.07 24.04
C THR A 40 0.18 3.73 24.76
N LEU A 41 -0.90 3.43 25.49
CA LEU A 41 -1.01 2.18 26.26
C LEU A 41 -1.12 0.94 25.35
N ALA A 42 -1.88 1.01 24.26
CA ALA A 42 -2.16 -0.17 23.42
C ALA A 42 -1.16 -0.38 22.28
N ILE A 43 -0.46 0.66 21.83
CA ILE A 43 0.45 0.57 20.67
C ILE A 43 1.88 0.94 21.06
N THR A 44 2.08 2.10 21.68
CA THR A 44 3.44 2.61 21.94
C THR A 44 4.16 1.79 23.01
N ILE A 45 3.51 1.49 24.14
CA ILE A 45 4.12 0.72 25.23
C ILE A 45 4.47 -0.70 24.77
N PRO A 46 3.56 -1.50 24.18
CA PRO A 46 3.92 -2.83 23.65
C PRO A 46 5.03 -2.78 22.61
N GLY A 47 5.06 -1.75 21.75
CA GLY A 47 6.13 -1.55 20.79
C GLY A 47 7.49 -1.32 21.46
N ILE A 48 7.55 -0.46 22.48
CA ILE A 48 8.78 -0.22 23.25
C ILE A 48 9.20 -1.49 24.00
N ILE A 49 8.27 -2.22 24.59
CA ILE A 49 8.54 -3.50 25.27
C ILE A 49 9.13 -4.52 24.27
N GLY A 50 8.57 -4.62 23.07
CA GLY A 50 9.11 -5.48 22.02
C GLY A 50 10.54 -5.08 21.62
N ILE A 51 10.79 -3.79 21.43
CA ILE A 51 12.14 -3.25 21.17
C ILE A 51 13.08 -3.50 22.35
N PHE A 52 12.60 -3.56 23.59
CA PHE A 52 13.45 -3.93 24.72
C PHE A 52 13.83 -5.42 24.67
N PHE A 53 12.84 -6.29 24.48
CA PHE A 53 13.07 -7.74 24.43
C PHE A 53 13.92 -8.20 23.26
N SER A 54 13.99 -7.43 22.16
CA SER A 54 14.90 -7.74 21.05
C SER A 54 16.38 -7.75 21.44
N PHE A 55 16.76 -7.09 22.55
CA PHE A 55 18.12 -7.11 23.08
C PHE A 55 18.35 -8.22 24.13
N THR A 56 17.40 -9.14 24.30
CA THR A 56 17.44 -10.22 25.30
C THR A 56 17.44 -11.60 24.64
N ASN A 57 17.56 -12.67 25.43
CA ASN A 57 17.33 -14.07 24.99
C ASN A 57 15.94 -14.59 25.38
N SER A 58 14.98 -13.70 25.67
CA SER A 58 13.66 -14.10 26.17
C SER A 58 12.91 -15.00 25.19
N ILE A 59 12.34 -16.08 25.71
CA ILE A 59 11.40 -16.97 25.02
C ILE A 59 9.94 -16.50 25.15
N GLY A 60 9.70 -15.32 25.75
CA GLY A 60 8.38 -14.73 25.97
C GLY A 60 7.75 -15.04 27.34
N ILE A 61 8.31 -16.00 28.08
CA ILE A 61 7.94 -16.36 29.45
C ILE A 61 9.19 -16.70 30.27
N GLY A 62 9.13 -16.50 31.58
CA GLY A 62 10.22 -16.82 32.49
C GLY A 62 11.35 -15.79 32.51
N ASP A 63 12.50 -16.22 33.03
CA ASP A 63 13.68 -15.39 33.16
C ASP A 63 14.35 -15.12 31.80
N TRP A 64 15.05 -14.00 31.72
CA TRP A 64 15.76 -13.57 30.53
C TRP A 64 17.06 -12.87 30.91
N ASP A 65 18.04 -12.96 30.01
CA ASP A 65 19.32 -12.27 30.09
C ASP A 65 19.44 -11.25 28.96
N PHE A 66 20.17 -10.17 29.24
CA PHE A 66 20.52 -9.18 28.23
C PHE A 66 21.68 -9.69 27.37
N VAL A 67 21.43 -9.83 26.06
CA VAL A 67 22.41 -10.35 25.08
C VAL A 67 22.85 -9.30 24.06
N GLY A 68 22.43 -8.05 24.23
CA GLY A 68 22.82 -6.93 23.38
C GLY A 68 22.38 -7.10 21.93
N LEU A 69 23.31 -6.97 20.98
CA LEU A 69 23.02 -6.98 19.54
C LEU A 69 23.05 -8.38 18.89
N THR A 70 23.16 -9.45 19.68
CA THR A 70 23.33 -10.82 19.17
C THR A 70 22.24 -11.23 18.19
N ASN A 71 20.96 -10.97 18.53
CA ASN A 71 19.82 -11.28 17.66
C ASN A 71 19.89 -10.51 16.32
N TYR A 72 20.29 -9.24 16.36
CA TYR A 72 20.39 -8.40 15.17
C TYR A 72 21.47 -8.91 14.20
N ILE A 73 22.62 -9.36 14.72
CA ILE A 73 23.70 -9.92 13.90
C ILE A 73 23.26 -11.25 13.27
N ALA A 74 22.57 -12.10 14.04
CA ALA A 74 22.08 -13.38 13.57
C ALA A 74 21.08 -13.24 12.40
N ILE A 75 20.19 -12.23 12.45
CA ILE A 75 19.21 -11.97 11.39
C ILE A 75 19.86 -11.78 10.01
N PHE A 76 20.99 -11.08 9.93
CA PHE A 76 21.67 -10.83 8.64
C PHE A 76 22.38 -12.07 8.08
N SER A 77 22.53 -13.12 8.89
CA SER A 77 23.18 -14.37 8.48
C SER A 77 22.18 -15.53 8.30
N ASP A 78 20.91 -15.33 8.68
CA ASP A 78 19.87 -16.36 8.61
C ASP A 78 19.22 -16.38 7.21
N PRO A 79 19.42 -17.46 6.43
CA PRO A 79 18.85 -17.57 5.09
C PRO A 79 17.32 -17.54 5.08
N ALA A 80 16.66 -18.05 6.13
CA ALA A 80 15.20 -18.07 6.21
C ALA A 80 14.64 -16.66 6.43
N ILE A 81 15.29 -15.84 7.26
CA ILE A 81 14.91 -14.44 7.42
C ILE A 81 15.15 -13.69 6.11
N LEU A 82 16.33 -13.80 5.51
CA LEU A 82 16.65 -13.11 4.25
C LEU A 82 15.68 -13.49 3.12
N GLN A 83 15.30 -14.77 2.99
CA GLN A 83 14.27 -15.20 2.05
C GLN A 83 12.91 -14.56 2.33
N SER A 84 12.51 -14.42 3.61
CA SER A 84 11.26 -13.75 3.95
C SER A 84 11.25 -12.26 3.58
N TYR A 85 12.41 -11.59 3.67
CA TYR A 85 12.57 -10.22 3.18
C TYR A 85 12.49 -10.16 1.66
N LEU A 86 13.23 -11.02 0.95
CA LEU A 86 13.18 -11.08 -0.51
C LEU A 86 11.75 -11.33 -1.02
N PHE A 87 11.04 -12.28 -0.42
CA PHE A 87 9.65 -12.54 -0.73
C PHE A 87 8.79 -11.31 -0.43
N THR A 88 8.82 -10.76 0.78
CA THR A 88 7.95 -9.64 1.19
C THR A 88 8.15 -8.41 0.31
N PHE A 89 9.39 -8.04 0.01
CA PHE A 89 9.71 -6.92 -0.87
C PHE A 89 9.37 -7.21 -2.33
N GLY A 90 9.77 -8.37 -2.87
CA GLY A 90 9.49 -8.77 -4.24
C GLY A 90 7.98 -8.84 -4.51
N PHE A 91 7.25 -9.53 -3.64
CA PHE A 91 5.79 -9.59 -3.63
C PHE A 91 5.18 -8.19 -3.60
N SER A 92 5.63 -7.31 -2.70
CA SER A 92 5.08 -5.96 -2.56
C SER A 92 5.31 -5.13 -3.82
N ILE A 93 6.52 -5.13 -4.39
CA ILE A 93 6.85 -4.37 -5.60
C ILE A 93 6.00 -4.83 -6.78
N VAL A 94 5.95 -6.15 -7.03
CA VAL A 94 5.21 -6.71 -8.16
C VAL A 94 3.71 -6.44 -8.00
N THR A 95 3.16 -6.60 -6.79
CA THR A 95 1.75 -6.33 -6.52
C THR A 95 1.42 -4.85 -6.71
N VAL A 96 2.27 -3.92 -6.25
CA VAL A 96 2.08 -2.48 -6.52
C VAL A 96 2.02 -2.19 -8.00
N ILE A 97 2.95 -2.72 -8.79
CA ILE A 97 3.00 -2.48 -10.23
C ILE A 97 1.73 -3.02 -10.89
N ALA A 98 1.37 -4.28 -10.60
CA ALA A 98 0.18 -4.91 -11.14
C ALA A 98 -1.10 -4.12 -10.80
N VAL A 99 -1.27 -3.73 -9.54
CA VAL A 99 -2.42 -2.94 -9.08
C VAL A 99 -2.48 -1.59 -9.78
N ASN A 100 -1.36 -0.88 -9.88
CA ASN A 100 -1.34 0.45 -10.49
C ASN A 100 -1.66 0.39 -11.98
N VAL A 101 -1.09 -0.56 -12.71
CA VAL A 101 -1.37 -0.73 -14.15
C VAL A 101 -2.84 -1.08 -14.38
N VAL A 102 -3.36 -2.10 -13.69
CA VAL A 102 -4.74 -2.56 -13.88
C VAL A 102 -5.74 -1.47 -13.45
N ALA A 103 -5.55 -0.88 -12.27
CA ALA A 103 -6.45 0.14 -11.75
C ALA A 103 -6.44 1.41 -12.60
N PHE A 104 -5.29 1.84 -13.12
CA PHE A 104 -5.20 3.01 -13.99
C PHE A 104 -5.93 2.79 -15.32
N LEU A 105 -5.72 1.63 -15.96
CA LEU A 105 -6.40 1.29 -17.21
C LEU A 105 -7.92 1.22 -17.01
N LEU A 106 -8.38 0.61 -15.91
CA LEU A 106 -9.79 0.61 -15.55
C LEU A 106 -10.30 2.02 -15.28
N ALA A 107 -9.54 2.88 -14.60
CA ALA A 107 -9.95 4.25 -14.30
C ALA A 107 -10.15 5.08 -15.57
N VAL A 108 -9.21 4.99 -16.52
CA VAL A 108 -9.31 5.66 -17.83
C VAL A 108 -10.54 5.17 -18.58
N GLY A 109 -10.78 3.85 -18.59
CA GLY A 109 -12.00 3.27 -19.17
C GLY A 109 -13.27 3.81 -18.52
N LEU A 110 -13.41 3.71 -17.20
CA LEU A 110 -14.62 4.09 -16.47
C LEU A 110 -14.89 5.60 -16.41
N THR A 111 -13.87 6.43 -16.70
CA THR A 111 -14.01 7.89 -16.77
C THR A 111 -14.39 8.37 -18.17
N SER A 112 -14.29 7.51 -19.18
CA SER A 112 -14.79 7.79 -20.54
C SER A 112 -16.33 7.81 -20.58
N ARG A 113 -16.92 8.25 -21.70
CA ARG A 113 -18.37 8.38 -21.89
C ARG A 113 -19.06 7.00 -22.04
N ILE A 114 -19.07 6.20 -20.97
CA ILE A 114 -19.70 4.87 -20.94
C ILE A 114 -21.11 4.95 -20.32
N ARG A 115 -22.08 4.28 -20.96
CA ARG A 115 -23.43 4.08 -20.44
C ARG A 115 -23.35 3.04 -19.31
N MET A 116 -23.76 3.39 -18.08
CA MET A 116 -23.67 2.58 -16.84
C MET A 116 -22.38 2.67 -15.99
N LYS A 117 -21.61 3.75 -16.07
CA LYS A 117 -20.42 3.98 -15.21
C LYS A 117 -20.63 3.77 -13.71
N SER A 118 -21.82 4.11 -13.18
CA SER A 118 -22.12 3.96 -11.75
C SER A 118 -22.28 2.51 -11.33
N ALA A 119 -22.95 1.68 -12.12
CA ALA A 119 -23.16 0.27 -11.81
C ALA A 119 -21.84 -0.51 -11.89
N LEU A 120 -21.02 -0.24 -12.93
CA LEU A 120 -19.68 -0.83 -13.07
C LEU A 120 -18.80 -0.47 -11.87
N ARG A 121 -18.80 0.81 -11.45
CA ARG A 121 -18.04 1.24 -10.27
C ARG A 121 -18.47 0.49 -9.01
N THR A 122 -19.78 0.27 -8.80
CA THR A 122 -20.27 -0.50 -7.65
C THR A 122 -19.76 -1.94 -7.67
N VAL A 123 -19.86 -2.63 -8.81
CA VAL A 123 -19.40 -4.02 -8.95
C VAL A 123 -17.90 -4.14 -8.67
N PHE A 124 -17.10 -3.20 -9.19
CA PHE A 124 -15.66 -3.23 -8.98
C PHE A 124 -15.25 -2.94 -7.53
N VAL A 125 -16.08 -2.30 -6.70
CA VAL A 125 -15.73 -1.99 -5.30
C VAL A 125 -15.98 -3.16 -4.33
N ILE A 126 -16.85 -4.10 -4.69
CA ILE A 126 -17.23 -5.25 -3.85
C ILE A 126 -16.01 -6.01 -3.27
N PRO A 127 -14.94 -6.33 -4.04
CA PRO A 127 -13.81 -7.10 -3.53
C PRO A 127 -13.10 -6.48 -2.33
N MET A 128 -13.06 -5.14 -2.23
CA MET A 128 -12.37 -4.46 -1.12
C MET A 128 -13.09 -4.66 0.22
N VAL A 129 -14.41 -4.86 0.21
CA VAL A 129 -15.23 -4.93 1.44
C VAL A 129 -15.17 -6.31 2.08
N VAL A 130 -14.80 -7.34 1.31
CA VAL A 130 -14.72 -8.73 1.78
C VAL A 130 -13.40 -8.93 2.53
N SER A 131 -13.47 -9.65 3.66
CA SER A 131 -12.30 -10.02 4.46
C SER A 131 -11.27 -10.79 3.62
N GLY A 132 -9.99 -10.43 3.76
CA GLY A 132 -8.89 -11.03 3.02
C GLY A 132 -8.81 -12.54 3.18
N ILE A 133 -9.08 -13.06 4.39
CA ILE A 133 -9.03 -14.50 4.67
C ILE A 133 -10.13 -15.28 3.93
N ILE A 134 -11.32 -14.68 3.78
CA ILE A 134 -12.45 -15.31 3.07
C ILE A 134 -12.12 -15.38 1.58
N ILE A 135 -11.61 -14.29 1.01
CA ILE A 135 -11.14 -14.25 -0.38
C ILE A 135 -10.07 -15.34 -0.59
N ALA A 136 -9.10 -15.42 0.32
CA ALA A 136 -8.02 -16.38 0.25
C ALA A 136 -8.53 -17.82 0.22
N TYR A 137 -9.50 -18.19 1.05
CA TYR A 137 -10.08 -19.55 1.02
C TYR A 137 -10.83 -19.85 -0.27
N VAL A 138 -11.60 -18.89 -0.81
CA VAL A 138 -12.28 -19.07 -2.10
C VAL A 138 -11.27 -19.30 -3.22
N PHE A 139 -10.22 -18.47 -3.29
CA PHE A 139 -9.18 -18.63 -4.31
C PHE A 139 -8.29 -19.85 -4.09
N ASN A 140 -8.05 -20.26 -2.83
CA ASN A 140 -7.37 -21.50 -2.51
C ASN A 140 -8.15 -22.69 -3.10
N PHE A 141 -9.46 -22.76 -2.84
CA PHE A 141 -10.31 -23.79 -3.44
C PHE A 141 -10.25 -23.77 -4.98
N LEU A 142 -10.32 -22.58 -5.60
CA LEU A 142 -10.22 -22.42 -7.05
C LEU A 142 -8.89 -22.92 -7.60
N PHE A 143 -7.75 -22.53 -7.01
CA PHE A 143 -6.42 -22.90 -7.49
C PHE A 143 -6.01 -24.33 -7.14
N SER A 144 -6.60 -24.92 -6.11
CA SER A 144 -6.32 -26.31 -5.70
C SER A 144 -7.24 -27.32 -6.35
N ASN A 145 -8.46 -26.95 -6.74
CA ASN A 145 -9.45 -27.90 -7.26
C ASN A 145 -10.00 -27.49 -8.62
N SER A 146 -10.66 -26.33 -8.70
CA SER A 146 -11.42 -25.95 -9.90
C SER A 146 -10.52 -25.75 -11.12
N LEU A 147 -9.43 -25.00 -10.98
CA LEU A 147 -8.50 -24.72 -12.08
C LEU A 147 -7.78 -25.98 -12.56
N PRO A 148 -7.22 -26.84 -11.67
CA PRO A 148 -6.78 -28.20 -12.00
C PRO A 148 -7.80 -29.04 -12.79
N SER A 149 -9.05 -29.09 -12.31
CA SER A 149 -10.10 -29.90 -12.95
C SER A 149 -10.45 -29.41 -14.36
N LEU A 150 -10.46 -28.10 -14.58
CA LEU A 150 -10.69 -27.49 -15.89
C LEU A 150 -9.48 -27.72 -16.81
N GLY A 151 -8.26 -27.64 -16.28
CA GLY A 151 -7.03 -27.97 -16.99
C GLY A 151 -7.04 -29.40 -17.52
N ALA A 152 -7.43 -30.36 -16.67
CA ALA A 152 -7.55 -31.77 -17.04
C ALA A 152 -8.63 -31.99 -18.10
N ALA A 153 -9.79 -31.34 -17.95
CA ALA A 153 -10.86 -31.43 -18.94
C ALA A 153 -10.49 -30.82 -20.30
N ALA A 154 -9.66 -29.77 -20.30
CA ALA A 154 -9.17 -29.10 -21.50
C ALA A 154 -7.90 -29.74 -22.10
N GLY A 155 -7.31 -30.74 -21.42
CA GLY A 155 -6.05 -31.37 -21.83
C GLY A 155 -4.85 -30.41 -21.80
N ILE A 156 -4.80 -29.49 -20.82
CA ILE A 156 -3.74 -28.49 -20.65
C ILE A 156 -2.84 -28.92 -19.46
N PRO A 157 -1.69 -29.59 -19.69
CA PRO A 157 -0.95 -30.28 -18.63
C PRO A 157 -0.42 -29.38 -17.53
N TRP A 158 -0.04 -28.14 -17.84
CA TRP A 158 0.46 -27.19 -16.85
C TRP A 158 -0.65 -26.64 -15.93
N LEU A 159 -1.91 -26.72 -16.38
CA LEU A 159 -3.07 -26.24 -15.63
C LEU A 159 -3.70 -27.37 -14.78
N GLU A 160 -3.31 -28.63 -15.01
CA GLU A 160 -3.76 -29.82 -14.25
C GLU A 160 -3.19 -29.86 -12.83
N SER A 161 -2.08 -29.17 -12.58
CA SER A 161 -1.46 -29.10 -11.26
C SER A 161 -1.86 -27.82 -10.53
N SER A 162 -2.00 -27.89 -9.20
CA SER A 162 -2.32 -26.71 -8.41
C SER A 162 -1.18 -25.70 -8.45
N LEU A 163 -1.51 -24.46 -8.82
CA LEU A 163 -0.58 -23.33 -8.82
C LEU A 163 0.07 -23.10 -7.44
N LEU A 164 -0.66 -23.43 -6.38
CA LEU A 164 -0.23 -23.29 -4.98
C LEU A 164 0.74 -24.38 -4.54
N ALA A 165 0.81 -25.51 -5.26
CA ALA A 165 1.70 -26.61 -4.94
C ALA A 165 3.11 -26.45 -5.54
N ASN A 166 3.29 -25.52 -6.48
CA ASN A 166 4.57 -25.27 -7.12
C ASN A 166 5.33 -24.12 -6.42
N PRO A 167 6.53 -24.35 -5.86
CA PRO A 167 7.29 -23.32 -5.13
C PRO A 167 7.68 -22.12 -5.99
N ASP A 168 7.82 -22.29 -7.31
CA ASP A 168 8.20 -21.22 -8.23
C ASP A 168 7.00 -20.36 -8.68
N LEU A 169 5.78 -20.88 -8.52
CA LEU A 169 4.55 -20.25 -9.02
C LEU A 169 3.57 -19.83 -7.91
N ALA A 170 3.68 -20.38 -6.70
CA ALA A 170 2.75 -20.09 -5.60
C ALA A 170 2.69 -18.59 -5.29
N TRP A 171 3.83 -17.89 -5.34
CA TRP A 171 3.88 -16.44 -5.13
C TRP A 171 3.09 -15.65 -6.19
N VAL A 172 2.98 -16.15 -7.43
CA VAL A 172 2.18 -15.52 -8.49
C VAL A 172 0.70 -15.56 -8.13
N ALA A 173 0.22 -16.66 -7.56
CA ALA A 173 -1.17 -16.76 -7.08
C ALA A 173 -1.44 -15.72 -5.98
N VAL A 174 -0.50 -15.56 -5.04
CA VAL A 174 -0.60 -14.56 -3.97
C VAL A 174 -0.65 -13.14 -4.55
N VAL A 175 0.23 -12.81 -5.51
CA VAL A 175 0.21 -11.51 -6.21
C VAL A 175 -1.12 -11.27 -6.90
N LEU A 176 -1.63 -12.25 -7.66
CA LEU A 176 -2.87 -12.11 -8.43
C LEU A 176 -4.06 -11.82 -7.53
N VAL A 177 -4.23 -12.58 -6.45
CA VAL A 177 -5.37 -12.41 -5.53
C VAL A 177 -5.25 -11.11 -4.74
N THR A 178 -4.04 -10.78 -4.26
CA THR A 178 -3.81 -9.51 -3.56
C THR A 178 -4.06 -8.32 -4.47
N ALA A 179 -3.57 -8.39 -5.72
CA ALA A 179 -3.79 -7.33 -6.70
C ALA A 179 -5.28 -7.18 -7.01
N TRP A 180 -5.99 -8.30 -7.22
CA TRP A 180 -7.43 -8.30 -7.45
C TRP A 180 -8.22 -7.64 -6.31
N GLN A 181 -7.87 -7.92 -5.05
CA GLN A 181 -8.51 -7.28 -3.90
C GLN A 181 -8.18 -5.77 -3.79
N ALA A 182 -6.96 -5.37 -4.18
CA ALA A 182 -6.47 -3.99 -4.00
C ALA A 182 -6.80 -3.05 -5.16
N VAL A 183 -6.99 -3.56 -6.39
CA VAL A 183 -7.36 -2.79 -7.58
C VAL A 183 -8.52 -1.82 -7.36
N PRO A 184 -9.61 -2.18 -6.67
CA PRO A 184 -10.73 -1.27 -6.46
C PRO A 184 -10.36 0.00 -5.69
N GLY A 185 -9.42 -0.08 -4.75
CA GLY A 185 -8.99 1.09 -3.97
C GLY A 185 -8.13 2.03 -4.77
N ALA A 186 -7.16 1.47 -5.49
CA ALA A 186 -6.34 2.24 -6.40
C ALA A 186 -7.19 2.89 -7.52
N LEU A 187 -8.21 2.18 -8.00
CA LEU A 187 -9.16 2.65 -9.02
C LEU A 187 -9.90 3.91 -8.54
N LEU A 188 -10.39 3.94 -7.29
CA LEU A 188 -11.08 5.11 -6.75
C LEU A 188 -10.16 6.34 -6.67
N ILE A 189 -8.91 6.15 -6.24
CA ILE A 189 -7.89 7.21 -6.20
C ILE A 189 -7.61 7.73 -7.61
N TYR A 190 -7.47 6.83 -8.60
CA TYR A 190 -7.26 7.23 -9.99
C TYR A 190 -8.46 7.96 -10.60
N ILE A 191 -9.68 7.49 -10.34
CA ILE A 191 -10.89 8.19 -10.78
C ILE A 191 -10.94 9.60 -10.20
N ALA A 192 -10.63 9.77 -8.92
CA ALA A 192 -10.59 11.09 -8.30
C ALA A 192 -9.58 12.02 -9.00
N GLY A 193 -8.40 11.48 -9.35
CA GLY A 193 -7.40 12.24 -10.10
C GLY A 193 -7.80 12.57 -11.52
N LEU A 194 -8.39 11.63 -12.25
CA LEU A 194 -8.85 11.86 -13.63
C LEU A 194 -10.00 12.88 -13.68
N VAL A 195 -10.91 12.85 -12.71
CA VAL A 195 -12.02 13.82 -12.61
C VAL A 195 -11.52 15.22 -12.24
N ALA A 196 -10.39 15.34 -11.55
CA ALA A 196 -9.80 16.63 -11.21
C ALA A 196 -9.14 17.34 -12.40
N VAL A 197 -8.86 16.64 -13.51
CA VAL A 197 -8.27 17.23 -14.71
C VAL A 197 -9.34 18.05 -15.45
N PRO A 198 -9.10 19.36 -15.69
CA PRO A 198 -10.03 20.21 -16.43
C PRO A 198 -10.29 19.70 -17.86
N GLY A 199 -11.55 19.76 -18.30
CA GLY A 199 -11.98 19.25 -19.61
C GLY A 199 -11.47 20.06 -20.80
N ASP A 200 -11.27 21.35 -20.62
CA ASP A 200 -10.72 22.31 -21.60
C ASP A 200 -9.33 21.92 -22.10
N VAL A 201 -8.50 21.30 -21.26
CA VAL A 201 -7.18 20.78 -21.65
C VAL A 201 -7.31 19.68 -22.71
N TYR A 202 -8.34 18.84 -22.61
CA TYR A 202 -8.60 17.79 -23.60
C TYR A 202 -9.20 18.35 -24.89
N GLU A 203 -10.09 19.35 -24.79
CA GLU A 203 -10.66 20.03 -25.95
C GLU A 203 -9.59 20.79 -26.75
N ALA A 204 -8.70 21.51 -26.07
CA ALA A 204 -7.55 22.17 -26.69
C ALA A 204 -6.65 21.16 -27.41
N ALA A 205 -6.36 20.03 -26.79
CA ALA A 205 -5.57 18.97 -27.40
C ALA A 205 -6.24 18.34 -28.64
N GLU A 206 -7.57 18.23 -28.65
CA GLU A 206 -8.32 17.78 -29.84
C GLU A 206 -8.24 18.78 -30.99
N ILE A 207 -8.29 20.09 -30.70
CA ILE A 207 -8.11 21.15 -31.69
C ILE A 207 -6.69 21.12 -32.28
N ASP A 208 -5.68 20.85 -31.46
CA ASP A 208 -4.28 20.69 -31.89
C ASP A 208 -4.00 19.36 -32.62
N GLY A 209 -5.03 18.52 -32.84
CA GLY A 209 -4.91 17.25 -33.56
C GLY A 209 -4.24 16.14 -32.76
N ALA A 210 -4.17 16.25 -31.43
CA ALA A 210 -3.56 15.23 -30.59
C ALA A 210 -4.41 13.96 -30.53
N SER A 211 -3.79 12.81 -30.81
CA SER A 211 -4.47 11.51 -30.71
C SER A 211 -4.79 11.13 -29.26
N LYS A 212 -5.74 10.22 -29.03
CA LYS A 212 -6.10 9.75 -27.67
C LYS A 212 -4.91 9.16 -26.89
N PHE A 213 -4.00 8.50 -27.59
CA PHE A 213 -2.77 7.99 -26.98
C PHE A 213 -1.80 9.11 -26.60
N GLN A 214 -1.69 10.16 -27.42
CA GLN A 214 -0.91 11.34 -27.08
C GLN A 214 -1.52 12.10 -25.90
N GLN A 215 -2.85 12.26 -25.86
CA GLN A 215 -3.55 12.84 -24.71
C GLN A 215 -3.27 12.04 -23.43
N LEU A 216 -3.35 10.71 -23.49
CA LEU A 216 -3.06 9.85 -22.33
C LEU A 216 -1.63 10.03 -21.81
N LEU A 217 -0.63 9.95 -22.67
CA LEU A 217 0.77 9.98 -22.26
C LEU A 217 1.30 11.38 -21.93
N LYS A 218 0.86 12.41 -22.68
CA LYS A 218 1.41 13.77 -22.57
C LYS A 218 0.57 14.70 -21.70
N ILE A 219 -0.69 14.39 -21.45
CA ILE A 219 -1.61 15.24 -20.68
C ILE A 219 -2.07 14.50 -19.44
N THR A 220 -2.79 13.38 -19.61
CA THR A 220 -3.40 12.66 -18.49
C THR A 220 -2.37 12.15 -17.50
N LEU A 221 -1.37 11.39 -17.97
CA LEU A 221 -0.38 10.76 -17.09
C LEU A 221 0.45 11.78 -16.29
N PRO A 222 0.96 12.88 -16.88
CA PRO A 222 1.63 13.93 -16.11
C PRO A 222 0.72 14.60 -15.07
N LEU A 223 -0.51 14.97 -15.45
CA LEU A 223 -1.44 15.67 -14.55
C LEU A 223 -1.93 14.78 -13.40
N VAL A 224 -2.10 13.48 -13.62
CA VAL A 224 -2.51 12.53 -12.57
C VAL A 224 -1.35 11.85 -11.84
N SER A 225 -0.10 12.22 -12.14
CA SER A 225 1.09 11.62 -11.52
C SER A 225 1.09 11.69 -9.98
N GLY A 226 0.29 12.60 -9.39
CA GLY A 226 0.10 12.73 -7.93
C GLY A 226 -0.59 11.52 -7.36
N TYR A 227 -1.66 11.14 -8.02
CA TYR A 227 -2.47 9.98 -7.68
C TYR A 227 -1.70 8.69 -7.92
N VAL A 228 -0.85 8.63 -8.95
CA VAL A 228 0.07 7.49 -9.16
C VAL A 228 1.02 7.32 -7.97
N VAL A 229 1.70 8.38 -7.54
CA VAL A 229 2.65 8.30 -6.42
C VAL A 229 1.94 7.96 -5.11
N ILE A 230 0.76 8.53 -4.86
CA ILE A 230 -0.06 8.17 -3.70
C ILE A 230 -0.40 6.68 -3.72
N ASN A 231 -0.88 6.14 -4.85
CA ASN A 231 -1.23 4.72 -4.99
C ASN A 231 -0.02 3.80 -4.82
N ILE A 232 1.12 4.13 -5.41
CA ILE A 232 2.36 3.35 -5.28
C ILE A 232 2.77 3.26 -3.81
N ILE A 233 2.80 4.39 -3.11
CA ILE A 233 3.25 4.44 -1.72
C ILE A 233 2.27 3.72 -0.80
N LEU A 234 0.97 4.01 -0.94
CA LEU A 234 -0.05 3.44 -0.07
C LEU A 234 -0.18 1.93 -0.29
N GLY A 235 -0.12 1.49 -1.55
CA GLY A 235 -0.08 0.09 -1.94
C GLY A 235 1.17 -0.61 -1.39
N PHE A 236 2.36 -0.04 -1.60
CA PHE A 236 3.61 -0.64 -1.15
C PHE A 236 3.62 -0.84 0.37
N LYS A 237 3.25 0.22 1.13
CA LYS A 237 3.11 0.15 2.58
C LYS A 237 2.10 -0.93 3.02
N GLY A 238 0.97 -1.02 2.31
CA GLY A 238 -0.06 -2.02 2.57
C GLY A 238 0.45 -3.45 2.37
N PHE A 239 1.10 -3.72 1.22
CA PHE A 239 1.55 -5.06 0.86
C PHE A 239 2.74 -5.55 1.69
N LEU A 240 3.56 -4.65 2.21
CA LEU A 240 4.61 -5.00 3.18
C LEU A 240 4.03 -5.66 4.45
N ASN A 241 2.78 -5.33 4.80
CA ASN A 241 2.07 -5.89 5.96
C ASN A 241 1.02 -6.94 5.56
N ALA A 242 1.05 -7.44 4.33
CA ALA A 242 0.12 -8.47 3.89
C ALA A 242 0.30 -9.74 4.73
N TYR A 243 -0.81 -10.28 5.23
CA TYR A 243 -0.82 -11.48 6.06
C TYR A 243 -1.97 -12.40 5.66
N ASP A 244 -3.21 -11.93 5.74
CA ASP A 244 -4.41 -12.77 5.57
C ASP A 244 -4.44 -13.55 4.26
N ILE A 245 -4.15 -12.90 3.14
CA ILE A 245 -4.15 -13.55 1.81
C ILE A 245 -3.05 -14.60 1.71
N ILE A 246 -1.85 -14.28 2.20
CA ILE A 246 -0.70 -15.20 2.16
C ILE A 246 -1.01 -16.44 3.00
N VAL A 247 -1.51 -16.23 4.21
CA VAL A 247 -1.87 -17.32 5.13
C VAL A 247 -2.99 -18.18 4.55
N GLY A 248 -4.06 -17.58 4.06
CA GLY A 248 -5.20 -18.33 3.54
C GLY A 248 -4.92 -19.05 2.21
N LEU A 249 -3.99 -18.56 1.39
CA LEU A 249 -3.63 -19.21 0.14
C LEU A 249 -2.59 -20.31 0.32
N THR A 250 -1.49 -20.02 1.01
CA THR A 250 -0.31 -20.91 1.01
C THR A 250 0.20 -21.24 2.41
N ASN A 251 -0.20 -20.46 3.42
CA ASN A 251 0.38 -20.52 4.76
C ASN A 251 1.92 -20.45 4.75
N GLY A 252 2.50 -19.68 3.81
CA GLY A 252 3.94 -19.51 3.62
C GLY A 252 4.62 -20.58 2.75
N GLY A 253 3.87 -21.58 2.26
CA GLY A 253 4.39 -22.67 1.43
C GLY A 253 4.31 -22.43 -0.09
N PRO A 254 4.68 -23.45 -0.91
CA PRO A 254 5.30 -24.73 -0.52
C PRO A 254 6.64 -24.53 0.19
N GLY A 255 6.90 -25.34 1.24
CA GLY A 255 8.05 -25.12 2.12
C GLY A 255 7.95 -23.76 2.83
N THR A 256 8.88 -22.84 2.50
CA THR A 256 8.89 -21.45 2.99
C THR A 256 8.89 -20.42 1.85
N SER A 257 8.59 -20.84 0.62
CA SER A 257 8.74 -20.01 -0.60
C SER A 257 7.86 -18.75 -0.61
N THR A 258 6.76 -18.73 0.14
CA THR A 258 5.85 -17.57 0.23
C THR A 258 5.77 -17.00 1.65
N ARG A 259 6.74 -17.30 2.51
CA ARG A 259 6.74 -16.84 3.90
C ARG A 259 7.11 -15.36 3.99
N SER A 260 6.19 -14.53 4.47
CA SER A 260 6.45 -13.10 4.69
C SER A 260 7.10 -12.82 6.04
N ILE A 261 7.66 -11.61 6.20
CA ILE A 261 8.25 -11.15 7.46
C ILE A 261 7.23 -11.22 8.60
N ALA A 262 5.98 -10.77 8.35
CA ALA A 262 4.90 -10.80 9.33
C ALA A 262 4.63 -12.23 9.83
N MET A 263 4.63 -13.22 8.92
CA MET A 263 4.48 -14.63 9.30
C MET A 263 5.64 -15.15 10.14
N THR A 264 6.86 -14.75 9.80
CA THR A 264 8.05 -15.15 10.56
C THR A 264 8.02 -14.60 11.98
N VAL A 265 7.60 -13.34 12.15
CA VAL A 265 7.44 -12.72 13.47
C VAL A 265 6.38 -13.44 14.30
N ILE A 266 5.20 -13.69 13.73
CA ILE A 266 4.11 -14.37 14.45
C ILE A 266 4.47 -15.80 14.84
N ALA A 267 5.20 -16.53 13.96
CA ALA A 267 5.62 -17.89 14.27
C ALA A 267 6.56 -17.97 15.48
N GLY A 268 7.41 -16.97 15.70
CA GLY A 268 8.33 -16.97 16.85
C GLY A 268 7.63 -16.81 18.21
N PHE A 269 6.38 -16.31 18.24
CA PHE A 269 5.60 -16.26 19.48
C PHE A 269 5.24 -17.66 19.99
N ASN A 270 5.12 -18.62 19.07
CA ASN A 270 4.78 -20.01 19.41
C ASN A 270 6.01 -20.93 19.42
N GLY A 271 7.11 -20.52 18.77
CA GLY A 271 8.29 -21.35 18.54
C GLY A 271 9.44 -21.18 19.55
N GLY A 272 9.30 -20.31 20.55
CA GLY A 272 10.37 -20.02 21.53
C GLY A 272 11.39 -18.97 21.08
N ASP A 273 11.31 -18.51 19.83
CA ASP A 273 12.19 -17.49 19.25
C ASP A 273 11.68 -16.05 19.48
N TYR A 274 11.04 -15.78 20.63
CA TYR A 274 10.33 -14.53 20.88
C TYR A 274 11.25 -13.30 20.73
N ALA A 275 12.36 -13.24 21.47
CA ALA A 275 13.31 -12.13 21.40
C ALA A 275 13.97 -11.99 20.02
N TYR A 276 14.26 -13.11 19.36
CA TYR A 276 14.81 -13.12 18.00
C TYR A 276 13.83 -12.49 17.00
N GLN A 277 12.54 -12.85 17.08
CA GLN A 277 11.51 -12.24 16.24
C GLN A 277 11.15 -10.82 16.63
N MET A 278 11.32 -10.42 17.91
CA MET A 278 11.24 -9.01 18.31
C MET A 278 12.34 -8.17 17.66
N ALA A 279 13.57 -8.72 17.53
CA ALA A 279 14.63 -8.05 16.79
C ALA A 279 14.28 -7.91 15.30
N ASN A 280 13.74 -8.98 14.69
CA ASN A 280 13.27 -8.95 13.31
C ASN A 280 12.15 -7.90 13.09
N ALA A 281 11.15 -7.87 13.98
CA ALA A 281 10.09 -6.87 13.95
C ALA A 281 10.63 -5.44 14.13
N THR A 282 11.64 -5.25 14.98
CA THR A 282 12.29 -3.95 15.18
C THR A 282 13.03 -3.48 13.93
N ILE A 283 13.78 -4.35 13.26
CA ILE A 283 14.44 -4.03 11.98
C ILE A 283 13.37 -3.65 10.94
N PHE A 284 12.31 -4.43 10.82
CA PHE A 284 11.24 -4.17 9.88
C PHE A 284 10.49 -2.85 10.18
N PHE A 285 10.33 -2.51 11.46
CA PHE A 285 9.79 -1.22 11.88
C PHE A 285 10.67 -0.05 11.45
N VAL A 286 12.00 -0.16 11.62
CA VAL A 286 12.95 0.86 11.14
C VAL A 286 12.86 1.03 9.63
N VAL A 287 12.79 -0.07 8.88
CA VAL A 287 12.58 -0.07 7.43
C VAL A 287 11.28 0.66 7.07
N ALA A 288 10.18 0.38 7.77
CA ALA A 288 8.89 1.05 7.56
C ALA A 288 8.95 2.56 7.85
N ILE A 289 9.71 2.99 8.88
CA ILE A 289 9.97 4.40 9.16
C ILE A 289 10.71 5.06 8.00
N VAL A 290 11.78 4.44 7.51
CA VAL A 290 12.56 4.98 6.39
C VAL A 290 11.67 5.19 5.16
N ILE A 291 10.84 4.19 4.82
CA ILE A 291 9.88 4.29 3.70
C ILE A 291 8.88 5.42 3.95
N SER A 292 8.37 5.56 5.18
CA SER A 292 7.42 6.62 5.54
C SER A 292 8.03 8.03 5.46
N LEU A 293 9.31 8.18 5.82
CA LEU A 293 10.04 9.44 5.70
C LEU A 293 10.30 9.81 4.23
N VAL A 294 10.65 8.82 3.40
CA VAL A 294 10.79 9.00 1.94
C VAL A 294 9.44 9.39 1.32
N GLN A 295 8.33 8.76 1.73
CA GLN A 295 6.99 9.16 1.32
C GLN A 295 6.72 10.65 1.64
N LEU A 296 7.02 11.07 2.87
CA LEU A 296 6.75 12.42 3.33
C LEU A 296 7.55 13.45 2.53
N SER A 297 8.82 13.18 2.23
CA SER A 297 9.66 14.07 1.44
C SER A 297 9.18 14.21 0.00
N LEU A 298 8.79 13.09 -0.65
CA LEU A 298 8.28 13.09 -2.02
C LEU A 298 6.91 13.77 -2.16
N THR A 299 6.05 13.68 -1.14
CA THR A 299 4.68 14.22 -1.20
C THR A 299 4.63 15.72 -0.84
N ARG A 300 5.54 16.21 0.02
CA ARG A 300 5.58 17.62 0.45
C ARG A 300 5.79 18.62 -0.71
N GLY A 301 6.44 18.23 -1.80
CA GLY A 301 6.70 19.12 -2.94
C GLY A 301 5.53 19.33 -3.90
N ARG A 302 4.42 18.59 -3.75
CA ARG A 302 3.34 18.52 -4.75
C ARG A 302 2.07 19.29 -4.38
N ASN A 303 1.97 19.79 -3.15
CA ASN A 303 0.89 20.67 -2.69
C ASN A 303 1.15 22.16 -2.99
N ALA A 304 2.10 22.46 -3.89
CA ALA A 304 2.57 23.82 -4.19
C ALA A 304 2.42 24.22 -5.67
N LEU A 305 1.69 23.43 -6.47
CA LEU A 305 1.24 23.76 -7.83
C LEU A 305 -0.29 23.73 -7.86
#